data_AF-A0A5C9CMX9-F1
#
_entry.id   AF-A0A5C9CMX9-F1
#
_cell.length_a   1.000
_cell.length_b   1.000
_cell.length_c   1.000
_cell.angle_alpha   90.00
_cell.angle_beta   90.00
_cell.angle_gamma   90.00
#
_symmetry.space_group_name_H-M   'P 1'
#
loop_
_entity.id
_entity.type
_entity.pdbx_description
1 polymer ?
#
loop_
_entity_poly.entity_id
_entity_poly.type
_entity_poly.pdbx_seq_one_letter_code
_entity_poly.pdbx_strand_id
1 'polypeptide(L)'
;MRRQFLRAPRRRTDWLRSQIAEVQQFEARTLPAAGVLNVVQSGSNFTLTGDAQANAVTVEVKNSVITITAGEGTMLKLQGVPHSKPITITLAGTIGDLKINLGGGQDQLNLNVIGNVSLGGTLAVNSGSASDAVSVTIPGTLSVKGTVSFLTSDGDDTLNITGSGAATFQNTLKIDSGMGADTLNVALNGGLTVKAAATITTGGGQDQINLSNTKSTLDFQKGLSVDAGADSNAITIAGDLGTLHCGGNLTVVAGSSNDKITLMEKLLVDGNLSVTTGDGQDDLLLVTTTGVALGTGIVANVIQGNILFDTGTGADILTANVAAQTSLAINGTTTIKTGGGDDQLSISANGNLTFVKDVVISTDLNNDRVRIEANTGSIRFSGNEAVNLGDQNDGFLQGTTLAINTLLNPENVPKVSGTFRVDGNLSVTGGSGDDTIGLAGIQVGKNRPSVTAAFPASTTTIDGGAGKDVIGVSRSVVRDLKLLGGDDDDTVGSQDNAIRGTTNVDLGKGNDQLTIGGRTSLNDNVTVLGGTGDDQFAVEDSVTLTAGKKIAINGGTGVNRLKNNSAIPIAAFNPAPASWPAGAVDGAAIGKAIVYALQAGFQ
;
A
#
# COMPACT_ATOMS: atom_id res chain seq x y z
N MET A 1 89.56 -75.55 42.17
CA MET A 1 88.35 -76.26 42.65
C MET A 1 87.34 -76.33 41.50
N ARG A 2 86.83 -77.54 41.20
CA ARG A 2 85.55 -77.94 40.51
C ARG A 2 84.62 -76.78 40.03
N ARG A 3 83.93 -76.79 38.87
CA ARG A 3 83.26 -77.88 38.10
C ARG A 3 82.69 -77.38 36.74
N GLN A 4 82.74 -78.25 35.73
CA GLN A 4 81.72 -78.66 34.71
C GLN A 4 80.94 -77.69 33.77
N PHE A 5 81.22 -77.88 32.46
CA PHE A 5 80.35 -78.08 31.26
C PHE A 5 78.90 -77.53 31.20
N LEU A 6 78.56 -76.84 30.09
CA LEU A 6 77.71 -77.36 29.00
C LEU A 6 77.70 -76.42 27.76
N ARG A 7 77.67 -77.01 26.55
CA ARG A 7 77.59 -76.34 25.24
C ARG A 7 76.18 -75.78 24.98
N ALA A 8 76.09 -74.66 24.26
CA ALA A 8 74.86 -74.16 23.62
C ALA A 8 75.18 -73.63 22.19
N PRO A 9 74.18 -73.57 21.27
CA PRO A 9 74.36 -73.96 19.87
C PRO A 9 74.54 -72.79 18.87
N ARG A 10 75.16 -73.11 17.72
CA ARG A 10 75.09 -72.30 16.48
C ARG A 10 73.75 -72.53 15.78
N ARG A 11 73.05 -71.46 15.36
CA ARG A 11 72.39 -71.38 14.03
C ARG A 11 71.74 -70.01 13.74
N ARG A 12 71.93 -69.61 12.47
CA ARG A 12 71.13 -68.72 11.60
C ARG A 12 71.06 -67.23 11.93
N THR A 13 71.95 -66.51 11.25
CA THR A 13 71.75 -65.15 10.74
C THR A 13 70.58 -65.13 9.75
N ASP A 14 69.40 -64.73 10.23
CA ASP A 14 68.25 -64.43 9.38
C ASP A 14 68.32 -62.97 8.93
N TRP A 15 68.12 -62.81 7.62
CA TRP A 15 67.97 -61.56 6.91
C TRP A 15 66.68 -60.86 7.33
N LEU A 16 66.80 -59.76 8.07
CA LEU A 16 65.75 -58.75 8.17
C LEU A 16 66.29 -57.44 7.58
N ARG A 17 66.33 -57.38 6.24
CA ARG A 17 66.30 -56.08 5.56
C ARG A 17 64.90 -55.53 5.78
N SER A 18 64.78 -54.63 6.75
CA SER A 18 63.70 -53.67 6.82
C SER A 18 63.71 -52.88 5.50
N GLN A 19 62.90 -53.31 4.53
CA GLN A 19 62.48 -52.41 3.46
C GLN A 19 61.52 -51.42 4.11
N ILE A 20 62.08 -50.37 4.70
CA ILE A 20 61.33 -49.14 4.93
C ILE A 20 60.95 -48.67 3.52
N ALA A 21 59.70 -48.94 3.14
CA ALA A 21 59.10 -48.25 2.03
C ALA A 21 59.08 -46.77 2.42
N GLU A 22 60.03 -46.01 1.89
CA GLU A 22 59.90 -44.56 1.84
C GLU A 22 58.65 -44.31 0.99
N VAL A 23 57.52 -44.10 1.68
CA VAL A 23 56.34 -43.51 1.07
C VAL A 23 56.82 -42.15 0.58
N GLN A 24 57.14 -42.05 -0.70
CA GLN A 24 57.36 -40.76 -1.35
C GLN A 24 56.07 -39.97 -1.14
N GLN A 25 56.10 -39.06 -0.18
CA GLN A 25 55.04 -38.10 0.05
C GLN A 25 55.00 -37.25 -1.22
N PHE A 26 54.11 -37.60 -2.15
CA PHE A 26 53.83 -36.75 -3.30
C PHE A 26 53.57 -35.35 -2.74
N GLU A 27 54.30 -34.35 -3.26
CA GLU A 27 54.07 -32.95 -2.90
C GLU A 27 52.58 -32.69 -2.94
N ALA A 28 52.03 -32.14 -1.85
CA ALA A 28 50.64 -31.78 -1.80
C ALA A 28 50.39 -30.80 -2.94
N ARG A 29 49.87 -31.31 -4.06
CA ARG A 29 49.33 -30.46 -5.11
C ARG A 29 48.09 -29.86 -4.48
N THR A 30 48.21 -28.62 -4.01
CA THR A 30 47.08 -27.73 -3.87
C THR A 30 46.43 -27.70 -5.25
N LEU A 31 45.44 -28.57 -5.45
CA LEU A 31 44.46 -28.36 -6.49
C LEU A 31 43.99 -26.93 -6.27
N PRO A 32 44.09 -26.05 -7.29
CA PRO A 32 43.54 -24.71 -7.15
C PRO A 32 42.11 -24.91 -6.68
N ALA A 33 41.71 -24.22 -5.61
CA ALA A 33 40.34 -24.17 -5.12
C ALA A 33 39.44 -23.42 -6.11
N ALA A 34 39.58 -23.76 -7.39
CA ALA A 34 38.94 -23.12 -8.50
C ALA A 34 37.63 -23.84 -8.77
N GLY A 35 36.54 -23.08 -8.87
CA GLY A 35 35.24 -23.58 -9.30
C GLY A 35 35.32 -24.22 -10.68
N VAL A 36 34.48 -25.22 -10.90
CA VAL A 36 34.48 -26.02 -12.13
C VAL A 36 33.11 -25.97 -12.78
N LEU A 37 33.05 -25.35 -13.96
CA LEU A 37 31.84 -25.27 -14.78
C LEU A 37 31.87 -26.27 -15.93
N ASN A 38 30.90 -27.17 -15.97
CA ASN A 38 30.68 -28.10 -17.07
C ASN A 38 29.70 -27.51 -18.09
N VAL A 39 30.14 -27.46 -19.34
CA VAL A 39 29.37 -27.01 -20.50
C VAL A 39 28.91 -28.24 -21.30
N VAL A 40 27.60 -28.38 -21.46
CA VAL A 40 26.96 -29.46 -22.22
C VAL A 40 26.04 -28.86 -23.29
N GLN A 41 26.25 -29.28 -24.53
CA GLN A 41 25.33 -29.01 -25.64
C GLN A 41 24.67 -30.33 -26.07
N SER A 42 23.35 -30.35 -26.14
CA SER A 42 22.56 -31.47 -26.67
C SER A 42 21.53 -30.96 -27.69
N GLY A 43 21.86 -31.08 -28.97
CA GLY A 43 21.05 -30.50 -30.05
C GLY A 43 21.03 -28.98 -29.97
N SER A 44 19.83 -28.40 -29.86
CA SER A 44 19.62 -26.96 -29.65
C SER A 44 19.62 -26.54 -28.18
N ASN A 45 19.69 -27.50 -27.24
CA ASN A 45 19.69 -27.22 -25.81
C ASN A 45 21.11 -27.01 -25.29
N PHE A 46 21.24 -26.01 -24.43
CA PHE A 46 22.47 -25.65 -23.75
C PHE A 46 22.30 -25.78 -22.24
N THR A 47 23.30 -26.36 -21.59
CA THR A 47 23.35 -26.48 -20.13
C THR A 47 24.75 -26.15 -19.61
N LEU A 48 24.80 -25.28 -18.61
CA LEU A 48 25.98 -24.97 -17.80
C LEU A 48 25.74 -25.49 -16.39
N THR A 49 26.68 -26.24 -15.82
CA THR A 49 26.56 -26.81 -14.47
C THR A 49 27.85 -26.62 -13.69
N GLY A 50 27.81 -25.85 -12.59
CA GLY A 50 28.93 -25.67 -11.68
C GLY A 50 28.99 -26.70 -10.56
N ASP A 51 29.99 -26.53 -9.72
CA ASP A 51 30.25 -27.35 -8.54
C ASP A 51 29.88 -26.59 -7.26
N ALA A 52 30.39 -27.03 -6.10
CA ALA A 52 30.10 -26.42 -4.81
C ALA A 52 31.16 -25.37 -4.40
N GLN A 53 31.88 -24.80 -5.37
CA GLN A 53 32.87 -23.76 -5.15
C GLN A 53 32.43 -22.50 -5.90
N ALA A 54 32.93 -21.33 -5.49
CA ALA A 54 32.63 -20.08 -6.18
C ALA A 54 33.00 -20.12 -7.67
N ASN A 55 32.03 -19.82 -8.53
CA ASN A 55 32.18 -19.72 -9.98
C ASN A 55 31.90 -18.30 -10.45
N ALA A 56 32.81 -17.72 -11.21
CA ALA A 56 32.61 -16.48 -11.95
C ALA A 56 32.53 -16.80 -13.45
N VAL A 57 31.45 -16.39 -14.12
CA VAL A 57 31.22 -16.68 -15.54
C VAL A 57 30.48 -15.58 -16.27
N THR A 58 30.92 -15.31 -17.50
CA THR A 58 30.17 -14.50 -18.46
C THR A 58 29.64 -15.38 -19.58
N VAL A 59 28.34 -15.33 -19.83
CA VAL A 59 27.66 -16.00 -20.94
C VAL A 59 27.13 -14.92 -21.88
N GLU A 60 27.71 -14.83 -23.08
CA GLU A 60 27.20 -13.96 -24.14
C GLU A 60 26.37 -14.79 -25.12
N VAL A 61 25.12 -14.40 -25.31
CA VAL A 61 24.21 -14.99 -26.31
C VAL A 61 24.00 -13.96 -27.41
N LYS A 62 24.47 -14.27 -28.61
CA LYS A 62 24.35 -13.42 -29.79
C LYS A 62 23.76 -14.20 -30.96
N ASN A 63 22.49 -13.91 -31.26
CA ASN A 63 21.69 -14.68 -32.22
C ASN A 63 21.65 -16.18 -31.83
N SER A 64 22.31 -17.04 -32.60
CA SER A 64 22.42 -18.50 -32.35
C SER A 64 23.80 -18.91 -31.81
N VAL A 65 24.64 -17.96 -31.41
CA VAL A 65 25.98 -18.20 -30.88
C VAL A 65 25.98 -17.93 -29.38
N ILE A 66 26.49 -18.90 -28.60
CA ILE A 66 26.71 -18.78 -27.16
C ILE A 66 28.22 -18.77 -26.92
N THR A 67 28.75 -17.74 -26.27
CA THR A 67 30.16 -17.65 -25.87
C THR A 67 30.25 -17.61 -24.35
N ILE A 68 31.10 -18.45 -23.77
CA ILE A 68 31.27 -18.60 -22.33
C ILE A 68 32.70 -18.26 -21.98
N THR A 69 32.88 -17.34 -21.04
CA THR A 69 34.18 -16.93 -20.52
C THR A 69 34.20 -17.17 -19.02
N ALA A 70 35.14 -17.98 -18.54
CA ALA A 70 35.39 -18.09 -17.11
C ALA A 70 36.07 -16.83 -16.58
N GLY A 71 35.63 -16.39 -15.41
CA GLY A 71 36.27 -15.36 -14.61
C GLY A 71 37.43 -15.92 -13.78
N GLU A 72 37.92 -15.09 -12.86
CA GLU A 72 38.98 -15.49 -11.94
C GLU A 72 38.53 -16.67 -11.06
N GLY A 73 39.46 -17.60 -10.81
CA GLY A 73 39.17 -18.76 -9.96
C GLY A 73 38.22 -19.79 -10.56
N THR A 74 37.85 -19.70 -11.85
CA THR A 74 36.91 -20.64 -12.48
C THR A 74 37.54 -21.37 -13.67
N MET A 75 37.28 -22.67 -13.79
CA MET A 75 37.72 -23.51 -14.90
C MET A 75 36.52 -24.02 -15.70
N LEU A 76 36.56 -23.83 -17.01
CA LEU A 76 35.55 -24.40 -17.92
C LEU A 76 35.91 -25.83 -18.33
N LYS A 77 34.91 -26.70 -18.43
CA LYS A 77 35.00 -28.02 -19.06
C LYS A 77 33.97 -28.14 -20.16
N LEU A 78 34.38 -28.47 -21.38
CA LEU A 78 33.46 -28.81 -22.47
C LEU A 78 33.33 -30.33 -22.54
N GLN A 79 32.13 -30.87 -22.26
CA GLN A 79 31.90 -32.32 -22.27
C GLN A 79 32.92 -33.09 -21.42
N GLY A 80 33.28 -32.53 -20.25
CA GLY A 80 34.23 -33.11 -19.30
C GLY A 80 35.72 -32.79 -19.55
N VAL A 81 36.08 -32.17 -20.68
CA VAL A 81 37.47 -31.82 -21.02
C VAL A 81 37.77 -30.39 -20.57
N PRO A 82 38.86 -30.12 -19.81
CA PRO A 82 39.23 -28.76 -19.40
C PRO A 82 39.55 -27.83 -20.57
N HIS A 83 39.14 -26.55 -20.47
CA HIS A 83 39.40 -25.49 -21.44
C HIS A 83 39.98 -24.25 -20.74
N SER A 84 41.06 -23.71 -21.30
CA SER A 84 41.73 -22.47 -20.82
C SER A 84 41.37 -21.21 -21.61
N LYS A 85 40.51 -21.35 -22.63
CA LYS A 85 40.03 -20.25 -23.49
C LYS A 85 38.50 -20.21 -23.44
N PRO A 86 37.88 -19.08 -23.82
CA PRO A 86 36.43 -19.01 -23.98
C PRO A 86 35.90 -20.15 -24.86
N ILE A 87 34.75 -20.71 -24.48
CA ILE A 87 34.04 -21.73 -25.26
C ILE A 87 32.99 -21.03 -26.11
N THR A 88 33.04 -21.23 -27.43
CA THR A 88 32.02 -20.72 -28.36
C THR A 88 31.25 -21.88 -28.98
N ILE A 89 29.93 -21.82 -28.86
CA ILE A 89 28.99 -22.80 -29.39
C ILE A 89 28.08 -22.11 -30.40
N THR A 90 28.06 -22.64 -31.63
CA THR A 90 27.16 -22.18 -32.68
C THR A 90 26.03 -23.19 -32.86
N LEU A 91 24.80 -22.76 -32.60
CA LEU A 91 23.60 -23.59 -32.72
C LEU A 91 22.96 -23.41 -34.10
N ALA A 92 22.44 -24.50 -34.66
CA ALA A 92 21.67 -24.46 -35.90
C ALA A 92 20.25 -23.96 -35.60
N GLY A 93 19.97 -22.69 -35.92
CA GLY A 93 18.64 -22.09 -35.77
C GLY A 93 18.36 -21.51 -34.38
N THR A 94 17.12 -21.63 -33.92
CA THR A 94 16.68 -21.10 -32.60
C THR A 94 17.31 -21.91 -31.47
N ILE A 95 17.76 -21.22 -30.42
CA ILE A 95 18.24 -21.88 -29.20
C ILE A 95 17.05 -22.58 -28.56
N GLY A 96 17.20 -23.83 -28.14
CA GLY A 96 16.15 -24.58 -27.44
C GLY A 96 16.02 -24.07 -26.01
N ASP A 97 16.54 -24.85 -25.06
CA ASP A 97 16.72 -24.42 -23.67
C ASP A 97 18.09 -23.74 -23.47
N LEU A 98 18.11 -22.71 -22.63
CA LEU A 98 19.30 -22.13 -22.01
C LEU A 98 19.18 -22.35 -20.50
N LYS A 99 19.91 -23.34 -19.99
CA LYS A 99 19.91 -23.71 -18.56
C LYS A 99 21.28 -23.43 -17.95
N ILE A 100 21.32 -22.68 -16.86
CA ILE A 100 22.52 -22.39 -16.09
C ILE A 100 22.23 -22.80 -14.66
N ASN A 101 23.08 -23.66 -14.11
CA ASN A 101 23.07 -24.06 -12.70
C ASN A 101 24.50 -23.84 -12.19
N LEU A 102 24.76 -22.91 -11.28
CA LEU A 102 26.12 -22.61 -10.82
C LEU A 102 26.53 -23.48 -9.62
N GLY A 103 25.55 -24.06 -8.91
CA GLY A 103 25.78 -25.15 -7.97
C GLY A 103 25.70 -24.64 -6.55
N GLY A 104 26.82 -24.45 -5.88
CA GLY A 104 26.86 -23.79 -4.58
C GLY A 104 28.19 -23.08 -4.37
N GLY A 105 28.30 -22.33 -3.28
CA GLY A 105 29.39 -21.36 -3.13
C GLY A 105 29.02 -20.04 -3.80
N GLN A 106 29.74 -18.96 -3.50
CA GLN A 106 29.37 -17.61 -3.94
C GLN A 106 29.64 -17.42 -5.43
N ASP A 107 28.60 -17.50 -6.23
CA ASP A 107 28.67 -17.50 -7.69
C ASP A 107 28.41 -16.11 -8.29
N GLN A 108 29.02 -15.85 -9.44
CA GLN A 108 28.84 -14.63 -10.22
C GLN A 108 28.53 -14.97 -11.68
N LEU A 109 27.34 -14.61 -12.15
CA LEU A 109 26.91 -14.79 -13.54
C LEU A 109 26.65 -13.44 -14.21
N ASN A 110 27.33 -13.21 -15.34
CA ASN A 110 27.00 -12.14 -16.28
C ASN A 110 26.42 -12.73 -17.56
N LEU A 111 25.09 -12.73 -17.72
CA LEU A 111 24.38 -13.15 -18.92
C LEU A 111 24.08 -11.96 -19.84
N ASN A 112 24.79 -11.85 -20.95
CA ASN A 112 24.65 -10.78 -21.93
C ASN A 112 23.88 -11.26 -23.18
N VAL A 113 22.70 -10.70 -23.44
CA VAL A 113 21.85 -11.05 -24.58
C VAL A 113 21.96 -9.97 -25.66
N ILE A 114 22.81 -10.20 -26.65
CA ILE A 114 23.19 -9.21 -27.67
C ILE A 114 22.51 -9.51 -29.01
N GLY A 115 21.93 -8.50 -29.64
CA GLY A 115 21.22 -8.65 -30.91
C GLY A 115 19.82 -9.25 -30.73
N ASN A 116 19.33 -10.01 -31.72
CA ASN A 116 17.98 -10.57 -31.67
C ASN A 116 18.05 -12.05 -31.31
N VAL A 117 17.78 -12.35 -30.03
CA VAL A 117 17.85 -13.71 -29.49
C VAL A 117 16.45 -14.26 -29.28
N SER A 118 16.23 -15.47 -29.80
CA SER A 118 15.01 -16.22 -29.56
C SER A 118 15.35 -17.59 -28.96
N LEU A 119 14.72 -17.88 -27.83
CA LEU A 119 14.72 -19.17 -27.15
C LEU A 119 13.38 -19.86 -27.44
N GLY A 120 13.45 -21.00 -28.12
CA GLY A 120 12.31 -21.86 -28.42
C GLY A 120 11.83 -22.66 -27.21
N GLY A 121 12.69 -22.84 -26.20
CA GLY A 121 12.42 -23.49 -24.92
C GLY A 121 12.54 -22.52 -23.75
N THR A 122 13.16 -23.00 -22.67
CA THR A 122 13.23 -22.34 -21.34
C THR A 122 14.49 -21.50 -21.18
N LEU A 123 14.41 -20.39 -20.48
CA LEU A 123 15.56 -19.72 -19.86
C LEU A 123 15.52 -20.03 -18.36
N ALA A 124 16.48 -20.80 -17.86
CA ALA A 124 16.56 -21.11 -16.44
C ALA A 124 17.95 -20.78 -15.91
N VAL A 125 18.00 -19.99 -14.85
CA VAL A 125 19.20 -19.74 -14.05
C VAL A 125 18.91 -20.22 -12.63
N ASN A 126 19.78 -21.07 -12.12
CA ASN A 126 19.88 -21.45 -10.71
C ASN A 126 21.30 -21.07 -10.27
N SER A 127 21.46 -20.12 -9.35
CA SER A 127 22.80 -19.78 -8.88
C SER A 127 23.26 -20.79 -7.83
N GLY A 128 22.50 -21.05 -6.77
CA GLY A 128 22.87 -22.15 -5.89
C GLY A 128 22.34 -22.03 -4.49
N SER A 129 23.17 -22.40 -3.53
CA SER A 129 22.98 -22.11 -2.11
C SER A 129 24.23 -21.41 -1.62
N ALA A 130 24.27 -20.10 -1.72
CA ALA A 130 25.20 -19.15 -1.13
C ALA A 130 24.77 -17.74 -1.60
N SER A 131 25.43 -16.69 -1.09
CA SER A 131 25.27 -15.34 -1.64
C SER A 131 25.81 -15.23 -3.07
N ASP A 132 24.91 -15.07 -4.02
CA ASP A 132 25.18 -15.09 -5.45
C ASP A 132 24.88 -13.75 -6.12
N ALA A 133 25.59 -13.46 -7.21
CA ALA A 133 25.35 -12.28 -8.03
C ALA A 133 25.02 -12.67 -9.48
N VAL A 134 23.77 -12.48 -9.88
CA VAL A 134 23.26 -12.74 -11.23
C VAL A 134 22.93 -11.42 -11.93
N SER A 135 23.59 -11.15 -13.04
CA SER A 135 23.34 -10.01 -13.91
C SER A 135 22.92 -10.47 -15.30
N VAL A 136 21.73 -10.09 -15.73
CA VAL A 136 21.17 -10.31 -17.06
C VAL A 136 21.06 -8.98 -17.77
N THR A 137 21.88 -8.77 -18.80
CA THR A 137 21.87 -7.53 -19.58
C THR A 137 21.32 -7.78 -20.99
N ILE A 138 20.27 -7.06 -21.38
CA ILE A 138 19.56 -7.21 -22.65
C ILE A 138 19.65 -5.90 -23.46
N PRO A 139 20.78 -5.62 -24.14
CA PRO A 139 20.88 -4.48 -25.04
C PRO A 139 20.05 -4.65 -26.33
N GLY A 140 19.80 -5.90 -26.76
CA GLY A 140 19.04 -6.25 -27.97
C GLY A 140 17.61 -6.73 -27.68
N THR A 141 17.06 -7.64 -28.48
CA THR A 141 15.75 -8.25 -28.19
C THR A 141 15.92 -9.66 -27.66
N LEU A 142 15.13 -10.01 -26.64
CA LEU A 142 15.04 -11.37 -26.10
C LEU A 142 13.60 -11.86 -26.21
N SER A 143 13.37 -12.98 -26.90
CA SER A 143 12.07 -13.67 -26.86
C SER A 143 12.22 -15.10 -26.35
N VAL A 144 11.50 -15.46 -25.29
CA VAL A 144 11.50 -16.81 -24.71
C VAL A 144 10.11 -17.41 -24.85
N LYS A 145 9.99 -18.55 -25.53
CA LYS A 145 8.72 -19.26 -25.70
C LYS A 145 8.31 -20.06 -24.47
N GLY A 146 9.28 -20.69 -23.81
CA GLY A 146 9.08 -21.44 -22.57
C GLY A 146 9.08 -20.53 -21.34
N THR A 147 9.22 -21.17 -20.17
CA THR A 147 9.32 -20.48 -18.89
C THR A 147 10.65 -19.72 -18.78
N VAL A 148 10.61 -18.59 -18.09
CA VAL A 148 11.80 -17.90 -17.60
C VAL A 148 11.85 -18.06 -16.09
N SER A 149 12.92 -18.65 -15.56
CA SER A 149 13.09 -18.85 -14.13
C SER A 149 14.46 -18.39 -13.65
N PHE A 150 14.47 -17.60 -12.59
CA PHE A 150 15.66 -17.26 -11.82
C PHE A 150 15.45 -17.80 -10.40
N LEU A 151 16.34 -18.68 -9.98
CA LEU A 151 16.36 -19.27 -8.64
C LEU A 151 17.72 -18.93 -8.03
N THR A 152 17.77 -18.21 -6.91
CA THR A 152 19.05 -17.93 -6.22
C THR A 152 19.19 -18.66 -4.89
N SER A 153 18.06 -19.10 -4.31
CA SER A 153 17.91 -20.05 -3.20
C SER A 153 18.35 -19.56 -1.81
N ASP A 154 19.39 -20.08 -1.17
CA ASP A 154 19.74 -19.64 0.19
C ASP A 154 20.99 -18.75 0.11
N GLY A 155 21.00 -17.59 0.76
CA GLY A 155 22.10 -16.64 0.78
C GLY A 155 21.61 -15.23 0.49
N ASP A 156 22.42 -14.21 0.81
CA ASP A 156 22.14 -12.83 0.41
C ASP A 156 22.42 -12.68 -1.10
N ASP A 157 21.38 -12.70 -1.93
CA ASP A 157 21.52 -12.73 -3.37
C ASP A 157 21.31 -11.39 -4.05
N THR A 158 21.87 -11.23 -5.25
CA THR A 158 21.59 -10.09 -6.11
C THR A 158 21.19 -10.56 -7.51
N LEU A 159 19.98 -10.23 -7.94
CA LEU A 159 19.49 -10.44 -9.30
C LEU A 159 19.22 -9.10 -10.00
N ASN A 160 20.01 -8.79 -11.01
CA ASN A 160 19.84 -7.62 -11.87
C ASN A 160 19.39 -8.05 -13.28
N ILE A 161 18.19 -7.63 -13.72
CA ILE A 161 17.70 -7.79 -15.08
C ILE A 161 17.56 -6.41 -15.71
N THR A 162 18.53 -6.03 -16.53
CA THR A 162 18.64 -4.67 -17.08
C THR A 162 18.83 -4.68 -18.58
N GLY A 163 18.63 -3.54 -19.23
CA GLY A 163 18.90 -3.43 -20.66
C GLY A 163 18.15 -2.30 -21.35
N SER A 164 18.67 -1.86 -22.49
CA SER A 164 18.01 -0.88 -23.36
C SER A 164 17.03 -1.52 -24.35
N GLY A 165 17.10 -2.83 -24.52
CA GLY A 165 16.29 -3.56 -25.48
C GLY A 165 15.09 -4.28 -24.84
N ALA A 166 14.22 -4.82 -25.69
CA ALA A 166 12.93 -5.36 -25.27
C ALA A 166 13.03 -6.86 -24.96
N ALA A 167 12.35 -7.30 -23.89
CA ALA A 167 12.19 -8.72 -23.56
C ALA A 167 10.73 -9.15 -23.67
N THR A 168 10.47 -10.32 -24.25
CA THR A 168 9.13 -10.93 -24.34
C THR A 168 9.17 -12.38 -23.87
N PHE A 169 8.52 -12.65 -22.75
CA PHE A 169 8.34 -13.98 -22.18
C PHE A 169 6.92 -14.45 -22.50
N GLN A 170 6.82 -15.47 -23.35
CA GLN A 170 5.51 -15.95 -23.82
C GLN A 170 4.80 -16.82 -22.79
N ASN A 171 5.55 -17.37 -21.84
CA ASN A 171 5.02 -18.16 -20.73
C ASN A 171 5.36 -17.47 -19.38
N THR A 172 5.40 -18.24 -18.30
CA THR A 172 5.60 -17.73 -16.94
C THR A 172 6.99 -17.12 -16.74
N LEU A 173 7.03 -16.04 -15.96
CA LEU A 173 8.25 -15.54 -15.32
C LEU A 173 8.19 -15.96 -13.84
N LYS A 174 9.20 -16.69 -13.37
CA LYS A 174 9.37 -17.02 -11.95
C LYS A 174 10.71 -16.45 -11.46
N ILE A 175 10.67 -15.69 -10.40
CA ILE A 175 11.85 -15.27 -9.63
C ILE A 175 11.65 -15.78 -8.20
N ASP A 176 12.66 -16.44 -7.66
CA ASP A 176 12.64 -17.09 -6.35
C ASP A 176 14.03 -16.92 -5.74
N SER A 177 14.21 -15.97 -4.83
CA SER A 177 15.52 -15.72 -4.20
C SER A 177 15.72 -16.40 -2.86
N GLY A 178 14.64 -16.93 -2.26
CA GLY A 178 14.67 -17.94 -1.20
C GLY A 178 14.87 -17.45 0.23
N MET A 179 16.06 -17.51 0.82
CA MET A 179 16.30 -17.07 2.19
C MET A 179 17.60 -16.28 2.24
N GLY A 180 17.62 -15.12 2.89
CA GLY A 180 18.76 -14.20 2.91
C GLY A 180 18.28 -12.78 2.62
N ALA A 181 19.16 -11.80 2.78
CA ALA A 181 18.84 -10.42 2.40
C ALA A 181 19.05 -10.22 0.90
N ASP A 182 17.98 -10.31 0.12
CA ASP A 182 18.05 -10.34 -1.33
C ASP A 182 17.87 -8.98 -1.98
N THR A 183 18.51 -8.77 -3.12
CA THR A 183 18.32 -7.58 -3.95
C THR A 183 17.90 -7.97 -5.37
N LEU A 184 16.65 -7.69 -5.72
CA LEU A 184 16.09 -7.87 -7.04
C LEU A 184 15.85 -6.53 -7.75
N ASN A 185 16.52 -6.34 -8.89
CA ASN A 185 16.31 -5.16 -9.74
C ASN A 185 15.90 -5.57 -11.16
N VAL A 186 14.68 -5.23 -11.58
CA VAL A 186 14.19 -5.40 -12.95
C VAL A 186 14.00 -4.03 -13.59
N ALA A 187 14.93 -3.65 -14.46
CA ALA A 187 15.00 -2.34 -15.10
C ALA A 187 15.24 -2.43 -16.62
N LEU A 188 14.25 -2.93 -17.35
CA LEU A 188 14.28 -3.07 -18.82
C LEU A 188 13.70 -1.84 -19.51
N ASN A 189 14.57 -0.91 -19.89
CA ASN A 189 14.21 0.34 -20.54
C ASN A 189 13.67 0.16 -21.97
N GLY A 190 13.95 -0.96 -22.62
CA GLY A 190 13.30 -1.32 -23.90
C GLY A 190 11.90 -1.91 -23.71
N GLY A 191 11.53 -2.25 -22.48
CA GLY A 191 10.26 -2.87 -22.10
C GLY A 191 10.38 -4.35 -21.80
N LEU A 192 9.48 -4.84 -20.95
CA LEU A 192 9.30 -6.25 -20.63
C LEU A 192 7.85 -6.61 -20.89
N THR A 193 7.59 -7.71 -21.59
CA THR A 193 6.25 -8.27 -21.73
C THR A 193 6.25 -9.72 -21.25
N VAL A 194 5.44 -10.03 -20.23
CA VAL A 194 5.15 -11.38 -19.76
C VAL A 194 3.71 -11.73 -20.11
N LYS A 195 3.52 -12.70 -21.01
CA LYS A 195 2.19 -13.05 -21.52
C LYS A 195 1.39 -14.00 -20.62
N ALA A 196 2.08 -14.70 -19.71
CA ALA A 196 1.45 -15.50 -18.66
C ALA A 196 1.62 -14.82 -17.29
N ALA A 197 1.34 -15.54 -16.21
CA ALA A 197 1.54 -15.03 -14.86
C ALA A 197 3.03 -14.81 -14.56
N ALA A 198 3.32 -13.75 -13.82
CA ALA A 198 4.64 -13.50 -13.24
C ALA A 198 4.57 -13.63 -11.72
N THR A 199 5.57 -14.27 -11.13
CA THR A 199 5.70 -14.45 -9.68
C THR A 199 7.12 -14.08 -9.24
N ILE A 200 7.20 -13.33 -8.16
CA ILE A 200 8.44 -12.96 -7.48
C ILE A 200 8.27 -13.37 -6.02
N THR A 201 9.21 -14.16 -5.50
CA THR A 201 9.27 -14.57 -4.10
C THR A 201 10.69 -14.38 -3.59
N THR A 202 10.87 -13.70 -2.46
CA THR A 202 12.21 -13.52 -1.86
C THR A 202 12.38 -14.23 -0.53
N GLY A 203 11.27 -14.54 0.16
CA GLY A 203 11.25 -15.45 1.31
C GLY A 203 11.73 -14.79 2.59
N GLY A 204 12.64 -15.38 3.36
CA GLY A 204 13.02 -14.80 4.66
C GLY A 204 14.25 -13.92 4.56
N GLY A 205 14.19 -12.66 4.98
CA GLY A 205 15.34 -11.77 5.09
C GLY A 205 14.97 -10.32 4.76
N GLN A 206 15.95 -9.41 4.79
CA GLN A 206 15.66 -8.00 4.48
C GLN A 206 15.76 -7.76 2.97
N ASP A 207 14.66 -7.96 2.26
CA ASP A 207 14.68 -7.99 0.81
C ASP A 207 14.40 -6.63 0.18
N GLN A 208 15.03 -6.39 -0.98
CA GLN A 208 14.84 -5.22 -1.81
C GLN A 208 14.35 -5.62 -3.19
N ILE A 209 13.11 -5.27 -3.52
CA ILE A 209 12.48 -5.59 -4.80
C ILE A 209 12.20 -4.29 -5.55
N ASN A 210 12.93 -4.04 -6.64
CA ASN A 210 12.77 -2.87 -7.48
C ASN A 210 12.33 -3.27 -8.89
N LEU A 211 11.06 -3.00 -9.21
CA LEU A 211 10.52 -3.15 -10.56
C LEU A 211 10.34 -1.76 -11.16
N SER A 212 11.26 -1.37 -12.05
CA SER A 212 11.28 -0.03 -12.61
C SER A 212 11.43 0.02 -14.12
N ASN A 213 10.87 1.07 -14.74
CA ASN A 213 11.12 1.37 -16.13
C ASN A 213 11.13 2.88 -16.38
N THR A 214 12.21 3.36 -16.99
CA THR A 214 12.41 4.79 -17.26
C THR A 214 12.05 5.19 -18.69
N LYS A 215 11.66 4.27 -19.57
CA LYS A 215 11.42 4.59 -20.99
C LYS A 215 10.25 3.88 -21.67
N SER A 216 9.88 2.68 -21.22
CA SER A 216 8.92 1.81 -21.91
C SER A 216 7.89 1.24 -20.93
N THR A 217 7.31 0.07 -21.22
CA THR A 217 6.33 -0.61 -20.37
C THR A 217 6.90 -1.88 -19.74
N LEU A 218 6.64 -2.10 -18.45
CA LEU A 218 6.65 -3.44 -17.85
C LEU A 218 5.21 -3.97 -17.91
N ASP A 219 4.94 -4.90 -18.82
CA ASP A 219 3.62 -5.45 -19.13
C ASP A 219 3.49 -6.90 -18.64
N PHE A 220 2.70 -7.10 -17.61
CA PHE A 220 2.34 -8.40 -17.01
C PHE A 220 0.90 -8.77 -17.37
N GLN A 221 0.69 -9.38 -18.54
CA GLN A 221 -0.64 -9.52 -19.16
C GLN A 221 -1.63 -10.38 -18.40
N LYS A 222 -1.16 -11.30 -17.54
CA LYS A 222 -2.02 -12.15 -16.70
C LYS A 222 -1.92 -11.84 -15.21
N GLY A 223 -1.20 -10.79 -14.85
CA GLY A 223 -0.98 -10.37 -13.49
C GLY A 223 0.44 -10.65 -12.98
N LEU A 224 0.73 -10.03 -11.84
CA LEU A 224 1.99 -10.06 -11.13
C LEU A 224 1.69 -10.33 -9.66
N SER A 225 2.39 -11.31 -9.08
CA SER A 225 2.42 -11.56 -7.63
C SER A 225 3.83 -11.30 -7.13
N VAL A 226 3.95 -10.46 -6.10
CA VAL A 226 5.18 -10.20 -5.34
C VAL A 226 4.93 -10.63 -3.91
N ASP A 227 5.79 -11.50 -3.39
CA ASP A 227 5.75 -12.01 -2.03
C ASP A 227 7.15 -11.87 -1.44
N ALA A 228 7.35 -10.87 -0.59
CA ALA A 228 8.64 -10.62 0.04
C ALA A 228 8.88 -11.48 1.28
N GLY A 229 7.90 -12.28 1.70
CA GLY A 229 8.06 -13.31 2.72
C GLY A 229 8.08 -12.81 4.17
N ALA A 230 9.21 -12.86 4.87
CA ALA A 230 9.32 -12.46 6.28
C ALA A 230 10.42 -11.41 6.45
N ASP A 231 10.58 -10.89 7.68
CA ASP A 231 11.49 -9.78 8.00
C ASP A 231 11.18 -8.47 7.25
N SER A 232 11.98 -7.42 7.46
CA SER A 232 11.73 -6.08 6.94
C SER A 232 12.09 -5.93 5.46
N ASN A 233 11.09 -5.69 4.62
CA ASN A 233 11.22 -5.65 3.17
C ASN A 233 11.01 -4.26 2.57
N ALA A 234 11.68 -4.00 1.44
CA ALA A 234 11.52 -2.77 0.66
C ALA A 234 11.08 -3.11 -0.77
N ILE A 235 9.82 -2.84 -1.10
CA ILE A 235 9.21 -3.15 -2.39
C ILE A 235 8.90 -1.85 -3.13
N THR A 236 9.57 -1.60 -4.24
CA THR A 236 9.31 -0.47 -5.14
C THR A 236 8.81 -0.97 -6.49
N ILE A 237 7.57 -0.61 -6.84
CA ILE A 237 6.94 -0.91 -8.13
C ILE A 237 6.65 0.43 -8.80
N ALA A 238 7.50 0.83 -9.74
CA ALA A 238 7.54 2.18 -10.28
C ALA A 238 7.61 2.24 -11.81
N GLY A 239 6.70 3.00 -12.43
CA GLY A 239 6.88 3.49 -13.79
C GLY A 239 7.54 4.86 -13.81
N ASP A 240 8.76 5.03 -13.26
CA ASP A 240 9.50 6.32 -13.16
C ASP A 240 9.15 7.32 -14.26
N LEU A 241 9.31 6.89 -15.52
CA LEU A 241 8.82 7.58 -16.72
C LEU A 241 8.04 6.62 -17.63
N GLY A 242 8.22 5.31 -17.45
CA GLY A 242 7.54 4.25 -18.17
C GLY A 242 6.15 3.93 -17.60
N THR A 243 5.51 2.87 -18.09
CA THR A 243 4.23 2.37 -17.56
C THR A 243 4.48 1.01 -16.90
N LEU A 244 3.87 0.76 -15.74
CA LEU A 244 3.72 -0.61 -15.24
C LEU A 244 2.28 -1.03 -15.46
N HIS A 245 2.08 -2.05 -16.30
CA HIS A 245 0.77 -2.57 -16.65
C HIS A 245 0.63 -4.00 -16.15
N CYS A 246 -0.39 -4.25 -15.35
CA CYS A 246 -0.86 -5.58 -14.99
C CYS A 246 -2.21 -5.83 -15.67
N GLY A 247 -2.23 -6.66 -16.72
CA GLY A 247 -3.46 -7.06 -17.42
C GLY A 247 -4.37 -8.00 -16.60
N GLY A 248 -3.84 -8.54 -15.50
CA GLY A 248 -4.58 -9.28 -14.48
C GLY A 248 -4.50 -8.59 -13.12
N ASN A 249 -4.43 -9.38 -12.04
CA ASN A 249 -4.27 -8.85 -10.70
C ASN A 249 -2.82 -8.40 -10.45
N LEU A 250 -2.65 -7.38 -9.62
CA LEU A 250 -1.40 -7.07 -8.94
C LEU A 250 -1.57 -7.40 -7.46
N THR A 251 -0.76 -8.35 -6.96
CA THR A 251 -0.73 -8.74 -5.55
C THR A 251 0.66 -8.47 -5.01
N VAL A 252 0.74 -7.77 -3.88
CA VAL A 252 1.97 -7.50 -3.12
C VAL A 252 1.73 -7.95 -1.68
N VAL A 253 2.60 -8.82 -1.17
CA VAL A 253 2.64 -9.26 0.22
C VAL A 253 4.05 -8.97 0.72
N ALA A 254 4.18 -8.17 1.78
CA ALA A 254 5.50 -7.83 2.31
C ALA A 254 5.95 -8.75 3.44
N GLY A 255 5.06 -9.10 4.38
CA GLY A 255 5.32 -10.20 5.29
C GLY A 255 5.07 -9.92 6.76
N SER A 256 6.16 -9.84 7.51
CA SER A 256 6.16 -9.65 8.96
C SER A 256 7.38 -8.80 9.30
N SER A 257 7.34 -8.00 10.36
CA SER A 257 8.27 -6.90 10.63
C SER A 257 8.00 -5.67 9.78
N ASN A 258 8.77 -4.61 9.99
CA ASN A 258 8.50 -3.30 9.39
C ASN A 258 8.82 -3.30 7.89
N ASP A 259 7.79 -3.14 7.07
CA ASP A 259 7.88 -3.18 5.62
C ASP A 259 7.72 -1.79 5.00
N LYS A 260 8.29 -1.61 3.80
CA LYS A 260 8.11 -0.40 2.99
C LYS A 260 7.69 -0.77 1.59
N ILE A 261 6.47 -0.40 1.23
CA ILE A 261 5.90 -0.64 -0.09
C ILE A 261 5.65 0.70 -0.77
N THR A 262 6.21 0.88 -1.96
CA THR A 262 6.07 2.10 -2.76
C THR A 262 5.54 1.75 -4.15
N LEU A 263 4.30 2.15 -4.42
CA LEU A 263 3.65 2.03 -5.72
C LEU A 263 3.62 3.41 -6.40
N MET A 264 4.34 3.55 -7.52
CA MET A 264 4.57 4.85 -8.16
C MET A 264 3.95 4.96 -9.56
N GLU A 265 4.24 6.06 -10.23
CA GLU A 265 3.69 6.53 -11.51
C GLU A 265 3.29 5.47 -12.54
N LYS A 266 2.21 5.78 -13.27
CA LYS A 266 1.70 5.04 -14.43
C LYS A 266 1.46 3.56 -14.13
N LEU A 267 0.95 3.28 -12.94
CA LEU A 267 0.43 1.99 -12.55
C LEU A 267 -0.96 1.80 -13.18
N LEU A 268 -1.05 0.84 -14.10
CA LEU A 268 -2.28 0.40 -14.74
C LEU A 268 -2.56 -1.04 -14.31
N VAL A 269 -3.71 -1.26 -13.66
CA VAL A 269 -4.12 -2.61 -13.23
C VAL A 269 -5.51 -2.89 -13.77
N ASP A 270 -5.62 -3.84 -14.71
CA ASP A 270 -6.90 -4.24 -15.32
C ASP A 270 -7.72 -5.17 -14.40
N GLY A 271 -7.05 -5.90 -13.51
CA GLY A 271 -7.65 -6.71 -12.46
C GLY A 271 -7.72 -5.99 -11.11
N ASN A 272 -7.61 -6.76 -10.03
CA ASN A 272 -7.59 -6.23 -8.67
C ASN A 272 -6.16 -5.80 -8.28
N LEU A 273 -6.06 -4.76 -7.46
CA LEU A 273 -4.86 -4.42 -6.69
C LEU A 273 -5.05 -4.90 -5.25
N SER A 274 -4.14 -5.73 -4.76
CA SER A 274 -4.12 -6.19 -3.37
C SER A 274 -2.74 -5.93 -2.79
N VAL A 275 -2.67 -5.21 -1.69
CA VAL A 275 -1.44 -5.01 -0.93
C VAL A 275 -1.71 -5.42 0.51
N THR A 276 -0.87 -6.33 1.01
CA THR A 276 -0.85 -6.76 2.40
C THR A 276 0.55 -6.48 2.94
N THR A 277 0.68 -5.60 3.94
CA THR A 277 1.99 -5.31 4.53
C THR A 277 2.32 -6.39 5.58
N GLY A 278 1.44 -6.59 6.57
CA GLY A 278 1.48 -7.77 7.45
C GLY A 278 1.64 -7.40 8.91
N ASP A 279 2.44 -8.12 9.69
CA ASP A 279 2.73 -7.69 11.06
C ASP A 279 3.90 -6.70 11.01
N GLY A 280 3.95 -5.62 11.79
CA GLY A 280 5.06 -4.67 11.69
C GLY A 280 4.70 -3.23 12.04
N GLN A 281 5.56 -2.31 11.66
CA GLN A 281 5.19 -0.90 11.48
C GLN A 281 5.48 -0.60 10.02
N ASP A 282 4.43 -0.56 9.21
CA ASP A 282 4.58 -0.63 7.76
C ASP A 282 4.28 0.70 7.08
N ASP A 283 5.09 1.03 6.08
CA ASP A 283 4.93 2.21 5.24
C ASP A 283 4.39 1.80 3.86
N LEU A 284 3.10 2.00 3.61
CA LEU A 284 2.49 1.86 2.27
C LEU A 284 2.29 3.22 1.62
N LEU A 285 3.06 3.47 0.57
CA LEU A 285 3.05 4.71 -0.21
C LEU A 285 2.53 4.48 -1.63
N LEU A 286 1.35 5.03 -1.93
CA LEU A 286 0.81 5.16 -3.28
C LEU A 286 0.97 6.61 -3.77
N VAL A 287 1.87 6.85 -4.72
CA VAL A 287 2.14 8.21 -5.20
C VAL A 287 1.98 8.30 -6.70
N THR A 288 1.20 9.29 -7.13
CA THR A 288 1.32 9.82 -8.47
C THR A 288 2.23 11.04 -8.38
N THR A 289 3.42 11.00 -8.96
CA THR A 289 4.28 12.18 -9.03
C THR A 289 4.02 12.95 -10.33
N THR A 290 4.39 14.24 -10.33
CA THR A 290 4.46 15.03 -11.56
C THR A 290 5.67 14.57 -12.37
N GLY A 291 5.53 13.44 -13.07
CA GLY A 291 6.47 13.06 -14.10
C GLY A 291 6.64 14.23 -15.07
N VAL A 292 7.90 14.58 -15.34
CA VAL A 292 8.38 15.68 -16.21
C VAL A 292 7.37 16.03 -17.28
N ALA A 293 7.03 17.32 -17.43
CA ALA A 293 6.08 17.89 -18.38
C ALA A 293 6.25 17.34 -19.82
N LEU A 294 5.72 16.15 -20.10
CA LEU A 294 5.62 15.58 -21.43
C LEU A 294 4.29 16.04 -22.01
N GLY A 295 4.27 17.27 -22.52
CA GLY A 295 3.26 17.79 -23.44
C GLY A 295 1.80 17.38 -23.17
N THR A 296 1.07 18.18 -22.38
CA THR A 296 -0.41 18.29 -22.40
C THR A 296 -1.28 17.05 -22.08
N GLY A 297 -0.72 15.89 -21.77
CA GLY A 297 -1.49 14.72 -21.33
C GLY A 297 -1.56 14.59 -19.82
N ILE A 298 -2.76 14.48 -19.25
CA ILE A 298 -2.93 14.06 -17.84
C ILE A 298 -2.40 12.62 -17.75
N VAL A 299 -1.40 12.39 -16.90
CA VAL A 299 -0.97 11.03 -16.56
C VAL A 299 -2.09 10.40 -15.74
N ALA A 300 -2.75 9.40 -16.31
CA ALA A 300 -3.85 8.68 -15.68
C ALA A 300 -3.36 7.33 -15.15
N ASN A 301 -3.36 7.18 -13.84
CA ASN A 301 -3.35 5.87 -13.20
C ASN A 301 -4.79 5.35 -13.21
N VAL A 302 -4.98 4.13 -13.67
CA VAL A 302 -6.30 3.50 -13.75
C VAL A 302 -6.21 2.11 -13.15
N ILE A 303 -6.99 1.91 -12.09
CA ILE A 303 -7.21 0.59 -11.50
C ILE A 303 -8.64 0.20 -11.83
N GLN A 304 -8.80 -0.82 -12.67
CA GLN A 304 -10.09 -1.24 -13.20
C GLN A 304 -10.87 -2.10 -12.19
N GLY A 305 -10.19 -2.99 -11.47
CA GLY A 305 -10.78 -3.86 -10.46
C GLY A 305 -10.83 -3.25 -9.07
N ASN A 306 -11.01 -4.12 -8.08
CA ASN A 306 -11.08 -3.73 -6.68
C ASN A 306 -9.69 -3.42 -6.12
N ILE A 307 -9.65 -2.56 -5.10
CA ILE A 307 -8.47 -2.30 -4.29
C ILE A 307 -8.69 -2.89 -2.91
N LEU A 308 -7.72 -3.66 -2.44
CA LEU A 308 -7.57 -4.05 -1.04
C LEU A 308 -6.21 -3.54 -0.54
N PHE A 309 -6.25 -2.71 0.49
CA PHE A 309 -5.10 -2.43 1.35
C PHE A 309 -5.39 -3.02 2.73
N ASP A 310 -4.51 -3.89 3.21
CA ASP A 310 -4.63 -4.58 4.49
C ASP A 310 -3.28 -4.45 5.21
N THR A 311 -3.20 -3.57 6.21
CA THR A 311 -1.90 -3.27 6.82
C THR A 311 -1.53 -4.24 7.95
N GLY A 312 -2.48 -5.02 8.47
CA GLY A 312 -2.20 -6.21 9.28
C GLY A 312 -2.10 -5.93 10.79
N THR A 313 -0.91 -5.89 11.40
CA THR A 313 -0.77 -5.53 12.82
C THR A 313 0.40 -4.59 13.07
N GLY A 314 0.23 -3.68 14.02
CA GLY A 314 1.21 -2.72 14.48
C GLY A 314 1.08 -1.36 13.77
N ALA A 315 1.75 -0.33 14.29
CA ALA A 315 1.44 1.05 13.91
C ALA A 315 1.89 1.39 12.48
N ASP A 316 0.94 1.41 11.55
CA ASP A 316 1.16 1.51 10.12
C ASP A 316 0.88 2.91 9.55
N ILE A 317 1.51 3.21 8.41
CA ILE A 317 1.30 4.44 7.66
C ILE A 317 0.89 4.11 6.23
N LEU A 318 -0.37 4.41 5.90
CA LEU A 318 -0.89 4.35 4.54
C LEU A 318 -1.03 5.76 3.98
N THR A 319 -0.19 6.11 3.00
CA THR A 319 -0.25 7.40 2.29
C THR A 319 -0.61 7.22 0.82
N ALA A 320 -1.73 7.80 0.39
CA ALA A 320 -2.08 7.96 -1.01
C ALA A 320 -2.01 9.45 -1.40
N ASN A 321 -1.09 9.83 -2.29
CA ASN A 321 -0.93 11.20 -2.74
C ASN A 321 -1.05 11.29 -4.27
N VAL A 322 -2.05 12.06 -4.71
CA VAL A 322 -2.22 12.37 -6.14
C VAL A 322 -1.61 13.74 -6.43
N ALA A 323 -0.43 13.80 -7.08
CA ALA A 323 0.22 15.06 -7.38
C ALA A 323 -0.57 15.92 -8.38
N ALA A 324 -0.24 17.22 -8.40
CA ALA A 324 -0.83 18.20 -9.30
C ALA A 324 -0.77 17.73 -10.76
N GLN A 325 -1.78 18.10 -11.57
CA GLN A 325 -1.84 17.76 -13.00
C GLN A 325 -1.90 16.26 -13.34
N THR A 326 -2.07 15.38 -12.36
CA THR A 326 -2.29 13.94 -12.58
C THR A 326 -3.73 13.56 -12.23
N SER A 327 -4.14 12.36 -12.65
CA SER A 327 -5.39 11.76 -12.19
C SER A 327 -5.21 10.31 -11.78
N LEU A 328 -5.88 9.90 -10.72
CA LEU A 328 -6.05 8.51 -10.31
C LEU A 328 -7.55 8.18 -10.33
N ALA A 329 -7.92 7.19 -11.14
CA ALA A 329 -9.28 6.67 -11.20
C ALA A 329 -9.30 5.21 -10.74
N ILE A 330 -10.19 4.91 -9.81
CA ILE A 330 -10.39 3.57 -9.24
C ILE A 330 -11.81 3.12 -9.56
N ASN A 331 -11.93 2.15 -10.46
CA ASN A 331 -13.20 1.76 -11.05
C ASN A 331 -13.92 0.64 -10.27
N GLY A 332 -13.20 -0.13 -9.45
CA GLY A 332 -13.76 -1.10 -8.52
C GLY A 332 -13.97 -0.55 -7.11
N THR A 333 -14.42 -1.41 -6.21
CA THR A 333 -14.59 -1.10 -4.78
C THR A 333 -13.21 -0.93 -4.14
N THR A 334 -13.06 0.04 -3.25
CA THR A 334 -11.85 0.22 -2.44
C THR A 334 -12.14 -0.22 -1.02
N THR A 335 -11.33 -1.14 -0.50
CA THR A 335 -11.36 -1.57 0.89
C THR A 335 -10.00 -1.28 1.49
N ILE A 336 -10.00 -0.49 2.56
CA ILE A 336 -8.82 -0.21 3.38
C ILE A 336 -9.11 -0.78 4.75
N LYS A 337 -8.23 -1.66 5.22
CA LYS A 337 -8.22 -2.15 6.58
C LYS A 337 -6.90 -1.75 7.18
N THR A 338 -6.96 -0.96 8.24
CA THR A 338 -5.79 -0.75 9.07
C THR A 338 -5.75 -1.84 10.14
N GLY A 339 -4.54 -2.10 10.61
CA GLY A 339 -4.18 -3.27 11.37
C GLY A 339 -4.31 -3.04 12.86
N GLY A 340 -3.76 -3.95 13.68
CA GLY A 340 -3.34 -3.63 15.06
C GLY A 340 -2.59 -2.29 15.18
N GLY A 341 -2.50 -1.65 16.35
CA GLY A 341 -1.60 -0.50 16.59
C GLY A 341 -2.17 0.87 16.17
N ASP A 342 -1.51 1.96 16.56
CA ASP A 342 -1.99 3.32 16.26
C ASP A 342 -1.69 3.70 14.79
N ASP A 343 -2.65 3.54 13.89
CA ASP A 343 -2.46 3.68 12.45
C ASP A 343 -2.69 5.10 11.90
N GLN A 344 -2.07 5.37 10.74
CA GLN A 344 -2.24 6.62 10.01
C GLN A 344 -2.60 6.38 8.55
N LEU A 345 -3.85 6.68 8.19
CA LEU A 345 -4.33 6.75 6.82
C LEU A 345 -4.39 8.21 6.34
N SER A 346 -3.60 8.55 5.32
CA SER A 346 -3.59 9.86 4.68
C SER A 346 -3.87 9.75 3.18
N ILE A 347 -5.01 10.25 2.74
CA ILE A 347 -5.38 10.37 1.33
C ILE A 347 -5.38 11.84 0.96
N SER A 348 -4.53 12.24 0.02
CA SER A 348 -4.41 13.63 -0.41
C SER A 348 -4.42 13.78 -1.92
N ALA A 349 -5.05 14.84 -2.41
CA ALA A 349 -5.09 15.13 -3.85
C ALA A 349 -4.76 16.59 -4.17
N ASN A 350 -3.63 16.78 -4.84
CA ASN A 350 -3.30 17.97 -5.63
C ASN A 350 -3.77 17.84 -7.10
N GLY A 351 -3.93 16.61 -7.59
CA GLY A 351 -4.56 16.27 -8.88
C GLY A 351 -6.02 15.82 -8.72
N ASN A 352 -6.50 14.96 -9.62
CA ASN A 352 -7.87 14.43 -9.56
C ASN A 352 -7.88 12.98 -9.08
N LEU A 353 -8.50 12.72 -7.92
CA LEU A 353 -8.76 11.38 -7.40
C LEU A 353 -10.24 11.06 -7.54
N THR A 354 -10.58 9.95 -8.18
CA THR A 354 -11.97 9.50 -8.31
C THR A 354 -12.11 8.03 -7.96
N PHE A 355 -12.93 7.76 -6.95
CA PHE A 355 -13.46 6.43 -6.65
C PHE A 355 -14.81 6.28 -7.35
N VAL A 356 -14.95 5.31 -8.25
CA VAL A 356 -16.19 5.11 -9.03
C VAL A 356 -17.20 4.27 -8.27
N LYS A 357 -16.74 3.35 -7.43
CA LYS A 357 -17.57 2.47 -6.60
C LYS A 357 -17.45 2.86 -5.14
N ASP A 358 -17.91 1.96 -4.28
CA ASP A 358 -17.92 2.16 -2.85
C ASP A 358 -16.50 2.16 -2.29
N VAL A 359 -16.30 2.95 -1.25
CA VAL A 359 -15.09 2.99 -0.44
C VAL A 359 -15.47 2.58 0.98
N VAL A 360 -14.74 1.61 1.51
CA VAL A 360 -14.89 1.11 2.87
C VAL A 360 -13.53 1.25 3.56
N ILE A 361 -13.52 1.97 4.67
CA ILE A 361 -12.37 2.11 5.56
C ILE A 361 -12.78 1.49 6.89
N SER A 362 -11.99 0.55 7.38
CA SER A 362 -12.11 0.04 8.75
C SER A 362 -10.76 0.20 9.42
N THR A 363 -10.76 0.84 10.57
CA THR A 363 -9.62 0.84 11.47
C THR A 363 -9.90 -0.09 12.64
N ASP A 364 -9.02 -0.16 13.64
CA ASP A 364 -8.91 -1.29 14.55
C ASP A 364 -9.34 -0.97 15.98
N LEU A 365 -8.73 -1.54 17.02
CA LEU A 365 -9.03 -1.28 18.42
C LEU A 365 -8.01 -0.36 19.11
N ASN A 366 -7.24 0.44 18.36
CA ASN A 366 -6.22 1.36 18.85
C ASN A 366 -6.49 2.79 18.37
N ASN A 367 -5.60 3.75 18.63
CA ASN A 367 -5.88 5.16 18.32
C ASN A 367 -5.47 5.49 16.88
N ASP A 368 -6.44 5.41 15.98
CA ASP A 368 -6.23 5.55 14.55
C ASP A 368 -6.50 6.96 14.04
N ARG A 369 -5.83 7.32 12.95
CA ARG A 369 -6.00 8.62 12.30
C ARG A 369 -6.25 8.47 10.82
N VAL A 370 -7.44 8.85 10.41
CA VAL A 370 -7.86 8.90 9.02
C VAL A 370 -8.01 10.35 8.58
N ARG A 371 -7.20 10.75 7.60
CA ARG A 371 -7.24 12.09 6.98
C ARG A 371 -7.42 11.98 5.47
N ILE A 372 -8.49 12.56 4.95
CA ILE A 372 -8.79 12.60 3.50
C ILE A 372 -8.95 14.06 3.05
N GLU A 373 -7.99 14.57 2.29
CA GLU A 373 -7.92 15.98 1.94
C GLU A 373 -7.77 16.28 0.43
N ALA A 374 -8.67 17.10 -0.09
CA ALA A 374 -8.48 17.78 -1.36
C ALA A 374 -7.65 19.06 -1.13
N ASN A 375 -6.39 19.03 -1.54
CA ASN A 375 -5.47 20.17 -1.46
C ASN A 375 -5.81 21.20 -2.54
N THR A 376 -5.06 21.21 -3.63
CA THR A 376 -5.33 22.03 -4.82
C THR A 376 -6.21 21.29 -5.85
N GLY A 377 -6.39 19.99 -5.66
CA GLY A 377 -7.02 19.07 -6.60
C GLY A 377 -8.50 18.78 -6.34
N SER A 378 -8.98 17.66 -6.88
CA SER A 378 -10.33 17.16 -6.60
C SER A 378 -10.30 15.73 -6.04
N ILE A 379 -11.14 15.47 -5.04
CA ILE A 379 -11.48 14.11 -4.59
C ILE A 379 -12.97 13.88 -4.82
N ARG A 380 -13.30 12.76 -5.49
CA ARG A 380 -14.69 12.37 -5.75
C ARG A 380 -14.94 10.91 -5.41
N PHE A 381 -15.94 10.66 -4.57
CA PHE A 381 -16.54 9.35 -4.34
C PHE A 381 -17.84 9.28 -5.13
N SER A 382 -17.91 8.41 -6.13
CA SER A 382 -19.10 8.25 -6.98
C SER A 382 -20.09 7.22 -6.41
N GLY A 383 -19.58 6.27 -5.62
CA GLY A 383 -20.35 5.34 -4.80
C GLY A 383 -20.59 5.84 -3.38
N ASN A 384 -20.85 4.92 -2.47
CA ASN A 384 -20.93 5.18 -1.04
C ASN A 384 -19.53 5.26 -0.41
N GLU A 385 -19.43 5.99 0.69
CA GLU A 385 -18.26 6.02 1.56
C GLU A 385 -18.71 5.58 2.95
N ALA A 386 -18.04 4.55 3.47
CA ALA A 386 -18.27 4.02 4.80
C ALA A 386 -16.94 3.97 5.57
N VAL A 387 -16.91 4.56 6.74
CA VAL A 387 -15.77 4.60 7.65
C VAL A 387 -16.21 4.07 9.01
N ASN A 388 -15.46 3.10 9.53
CA ASN A 388 -15.60 2.56 10.87
C ASN A 388 -14.27 2.76 11.60
N LEU A 389 -14.26 3.55 12.68
CA LEU A 389 -13.04 3.88 13.40
C LEU A 389 -12.68 2.81 14.45
N GLY A 390 -13.66 2.08 14.97
CA GLY A 390 -13.41 0.90 15.77
C GLY A 390 -13.45 1.21 17.26
N ASP A 391 -12.44 0.82 18.02
CA ASP A 391 -12.38 1.08 19.46
C ASP A 391 -11.18 1.99 19.79
N GLN A 392 -11.25 2.73 20.91
CA GLN A 392 -10.33 3.76 21.41
C GLN A 392 -10.58 5.16 20.83
N ASN A 393 -9.58 6.05 20.92
CA ASN A 393 -9.77 7.47 20.64
C ASN A 393 -9.28 7.79 19.23
N ASP A 394 -10.20 7.75 18.27
CA ASP A 394 -9.87 7.88 16.87
C ASP A 394 -10.06 9.30 16.32
N GLY A 395 -9.38 9.57 15.21
CA GLY A 395 -9.47 10.83 14.49
C GLY A 395 -9.87 10.64 13.03
N PHE A 396 -11.05 11.12 12.64
CA PHE A 396 -11.47 11.22 11.24
C PHE A 396 -11.58 12.67 10.79
N LEU A 397 -10.76 13.07 9.81
CA LEU A 397 -10.82 14.39 9.19
C LEU A 397 -10.95 14.28 7.68
N GLN A 398 -12.05 14.81 7.15
CA GLN A 398 -12.35 14.75 5.72
C GLN A 398 -12.70 16.14 5.19
N GLY A 399 -12.16 16.52 4.03
CA GLY A 399 -12.49 17.83 3.47
C GLY A 399 -11.53 18.45 2.48
N THR A 400 -11.68 19.75 2.28
CA THR A 400 -10.64 20.56 1.62
C THR A 400 -9.64 21.04 2.65
N THR A 401 -8.36 21.14 2.29
CA THR A 401 -7.30 21.56 3.23
C THR A 401 -7.58 22.93 3.86
N LEU A 402 -8.13 23.86 3.07
CA LEU A 402 -8.59 25.15 3.58
C LEU A 402 -9.65 24.99 4.67
N ALA A 403 -10.65 24.13 4.46
CA ALA A 403 -11.73 23.94 5.41
C ALA A 403 -11.28 23.17 6.67
N ILE A 404 -10.47 22.12 6.51
CA ILE A 404 -9.90 21.37 7.64
C ILE A 404 -9.04 22.29 8.51
N ASN A 405 -8.14 23.08 7.90
CA ASN A 405 -7.28 23.99 8.66
C ASN A 405 -8.09 25.06 9.40
N THR A 406 -9.24 25.51 8.87
CA THR A 406 -10.12 26.42 9.62
C THR A 406 -10.92 25.74 10.73
N LEU A 407 -11.19 24.43 10.62
CA LEU A 407 -11.78 23.66 11.72
C LEU A 407 -10.79 23.58 12.89
N LEU A 408 -9.49 23.47 12.59
CA LEU A 408 -8.41 23.39 13.58
C LEU A 408 -7.90 24.76 14.06
N ASN A 409 -7.90 25.79 13.20
CA ASN A 409 -7.43 27.14 13.51
C ASN A 409 -8.03 28.21 12.55
N PRO A 410 -9.03 29.00 12.99
CA PRO A 410 -9.77 29.90 12.10
C PRO A 410 -9.02 31.18 11.67
N GLU A 411 -7.86 31.53 12.25
CA GLU A 411 -7.32 32.89 12.10
C GLU A 411 -6.39 33.14 10.90
N ASN A 412 -5.92 32.13 10.14
CA ASN A 412 -4.96 32.36 9.05
C ASN A 412 -4.97 31.29 7.93
N VAL A 413 -6.01 31.24 7.07
CA VAL A 413 -6.04 30.21 6.01
C VAL A 413 -6.08 30.79 4.58
N PRO A 414 -5.07 30.51 3.74
CA PRO A 414 -5.02 30.89 2.32
C PRO A 414 -6.17 30.28 1.51
N LYS A 415 -6.70 31.00 0.51
CA LYS A 415 -7.70 30.47 -0.43
C LYS A 415 -7.09 29.37 -1.31
N VAL A 416 -7.29 28.10 -0.97
CA VAL A 416 -6.95 26.96 -1.83
C VAL A 416 -8.23 26.42 -2.49
N SER A 417 -8.15 26.09 -3.78
CA SER A 417 -9.29 25.84 -4.69
C SER A 417 -9.70 24.37 -4.83
N GLY A 418 -9.35 23.51 -3.87
CA GLY A 418 -9.69 22.10 -3.93
C GLY A 418 -11.19 21.84 -3.95
N THR A 419 -11.63 20.72 -4.53
CA THR A 419 -13.04 20.29 -4.49
C THR A 419 -13.15 18.89 -3.89
N PHE A 420 -14.13 18.71 -3.00
CA PHE A 420 -14.38 17.44 -2.33
C PHE A 420 -15.85 17.04 -2.49
N ARG A 421 -16.10 15.82 -2.97
CA ARG A 421 -17.47 15.39 -3.29
C ARG A 421 -17.74 13.90 -3.05
N VAL A 422 -18.88 13.60 -2.43
CA VAL A 422 -19.45 12.26 -2.31
C VAL A 422 -20.80 12.24 -3.03
N ASP A 423 -20.99 11.42 -4.06
CA ASP A 423 -22.26 11.33 -4.81
C ASP A 423 -23.26 10.35 -4.17
N GLY A 424 -22.78 9.34 -3.46
CA GLY A 424 -23.57 8.36 -2.71
C GLY A 424 -23.86 8.79 -1.27
N ASN A 425 -24.02 7.79 -0.39
CA ASN A 425 -24.11 8.03 1.06
C ASN A 425 -22.72 8.17 1.66
N LEU A 426 -22.61 8.98 2.72
CA LEU A 426 -21.44 9.05 3.60
C LEU A 426 -21.87 8.53 4.97
N SER A 427 -21.18 7.52 5.49
CA SER A 427 -21.36 6.99 6.84
C SER A 427 -20.03 6.97 7.56
N VAL A 428 -19.97 7.57 8.75
CA VAL A 428 -18.84 7.47 9.67
C VAL A 428 -19.38 6.97 11.00
N THR A 429 -18.76 5.94 11.55
CA THR A 429 -19.02 5.42 12.89
C THR A 429 -17.71 5.46 13.66
N GLY A 430 -17.69 6.13 14.81
CA GLY A 430 -16.56 6.17 15.74
C GLY A 430 -16.36 4.79 16.36
N GLY A 431 -17.25 4.43 17.27
CA GLY A 431 -17.35 3.08 17.81
C GLY A 431 -17.31 3.11 19.32
N SER A 432 -16.20 2.73 19.96
CA SER A 432 -16.01 2.97 21.40
C SER A 432 -14.78 3.82 21.67
N GLY A 433 -14.78 4.65 22.72
CA GLY A 433 -13.71 5.60 23.05
C GLY A 433 -14.07 7.05 22.72
N ASP A 434 -13.16 7.98 22.98
CA ASP A 434 -13.41 9.41 22.79
C ASP A 434 -12.99 9.85 21.38
N ASP A 435 -13.92 9.82 20.42
CA ASP A 435 -13.63 10.03 18.99
C ASP A 435 -13.70 11.50 18.55
N THR A 436 -12.91 11.85 17.55
CA THR A 436 -12.97 13.16 16.88
C THR A 436 -13.29 13.01 15.40
N ILE A 437 -14.52 13.38 15.01
CA ILE A 437 -15.02 13.26 13.64
C ILE A 437 -15.30 14.65 13.05
N GLY A 438 -14.53 15.05 12.04
CA GLY A 438 -14.60 16.36 11.38
C GLY A 438 -14.81 16.28 9.87
N LEU A 439 -15.92 16.85 9.39
CA LEU A 439 -16.21 17.07 7.97
C LEU A 439 -16.12 18.56 7.63
N ALA A 440 -15.31 18.93 6.63
CA ALA A 440 -15.08 20.33 6.30
C ALA A 440 -15.00 20.62 4.79
N GLY A 441 -15.91 21.45 4.27
CA GLY A 441 -15.86 21.85 2.85
C GLY A 441 -16.27 20.73 1.88
N ILE A 442 -17.14 19.82 2.30
CA ILE A 442 -17.57 18.66 1.53
C ILE A 442 -18.90 18.93 0.83
N GLN A 443 -19.06 18.38 -0.37
CA GLN A 443 -20.36 18.29 -1.03
C GLN A 443 -20.87 16.84 -1.07
N VAL A 444 -22.00 16.55 -0.41
CA VAL A 444 -22.64 15.22 -0.44
C VAL A 444 -23.93 15.26 -1.27
N GLY A 445 -24.02 14.38 -2.26
CA GLY A 445 -25.08 14.27 -3.24
C GLY A 445 -24.81 14.99 -4.57
N LYS A 446 -25.59 14.64 -5.60
CA LYS A 446 -25.38 15.18 -6.95
C LYS A 446 -25.86 16.63 -7.09
N ASN A 447 -24.96 17.62 -7.16
CA ASN A 447 -25.32 18.97 -7.64
C ASN A 447 -25.28 19.07 -9.17
N ARG A 448 -26.42 19.48 -9.74
CA ARG A 448 -26.47 20.42 -10.87
C ARG A 448 -26.91 21.78 -10.32
N PRO A 449 -26.24 22.89 -10.66
CA PRO A 449 -26.62 24.23 -10.25
C PRO A 449 -27.76 24.74 -11.17
N SER A 450 -28.96 24.18 -11.04
CA SER A 450 -30.18 24.82 -11.57
C SER A 450 -31.41 24.12 -11.00
N VAL A 451 -32.18 24.86 -10.19
CA VAL A 451 -33.65 24.92 -10.16
C VAL A 451 -34.37 23.62 -10.58
N THR A 452 -35.03 22.98 -9.61
CA THR A 452 -36.19 22.08 -9.82
C THR A 452 -35.90 20.71 -10.45
N ALA A 453 -34.99 19.94 -9.87
CA ALA A 453 -34.93 18.49 -10.11
C ALA A 453 -34.65 17.76 -8.80
N ALA A 454 -35.41 16.70 -8.53
CA ALA A 454 -35.26 15.84 -7.36
C ALA A 454 -33.83 15.30 -7.28
N PHE A 455 -33.16 15.56 -6.15
CA PHE A 455 -31.87 14.96 -5.82
C PHE A 455 -32.04 13.44 -5.65
N PRO A 456 -31.07 12.58 -6.01
CA PRO A 456 -31.05 11.19 -5.54
C PRO A 456 -30.85 11.16 -4.02
N ALA A 457 -31.44 10.17 -3.32
CA ALA A 457 -31.39 10.04 -1.85
C ALA A 457 -29.95 9.76 -1.41
N SER A 458 -29.27 10.79 -0.90
CA SER A 458 -27.91 10.72 -0.36
C SER A 458 -27.95 11.27 1.06
N THR A 459 -27.57 10.44 2.03
CA THR A 459 -27.56 10.80 3.45
C THR A 459 -26.12 10.87 3.94
N THR A 460 -25.83 11.86 4.77
CA THR A 460 -24.62 11.91 5.60
C THR A 460 -25.02 11.45 7.00
N THR A 461 -24.46 10.33 7.46
CA THR A 461 -24.63 9.83 8.82
C THR A 461 -23.28 9.87 9.52
N ILE A 462 -23.24 10.51 10.68
CA ILE A 462 -22.10 10.45 11.59
C ILE A 462 -22.64 9.92 12.92
N ASP A 463 -21.98 8.89 13.44
CA ASP A 463 -22.29 8.23 14.70
C ASP A 463 -21.03 8.23 15.54
N GLY A 464 -21.03 8.94 16.67
CA GLY A 464 -19.90 8.96 17.60
C GLY A 464 -19.70 7.56 18.20
N GLY A 465 -20.76 7.02 18.78
CA GLY A 465 -20.77 5.64 19.28
C GLY A 465 -20.84 5.64 20.79
N ALA A 466 -19.80 5.21 21.48
CA ALA A 466 -19.73 5.22 22.94
C ALA A 466 -18.47 5.92 23.39
N GLY A 467 -18.56 6.89 24.28
CA GLY A 467 -17.44 7.69 24.77
C GLY A 467 -17.70 9.18 24.53
N LYS A 468 -16.73 10.04 24.83
CA LYS A 468 -16.94 11.50 24.77
C LYS A 468 -16.57 12.03 23.40
N ASP A 469 -17.53 12.01 22.49
CA ASP A 469 -17.26 12.24 21.08
C ASP A 469 -17.34 13.72 20.69
N VAL A 470 -16.54 14.09 19.70
CA VAL A 470 -16.54 15.41 19.06
C VAL A 470 -16.91 15.27 17.60
N ILE A 471 -18.13 15.69 17.25
CA ILE A 471 -18.67 15.63 15.89
C ILE A 471 -18.79 17.04 15.33
N GLY A 472 -18.05 17.33 14.25
CA GLY A 472 -18.05 18.63 13.59
C GLY A 472 -18.37 18.53 12.10
N VAL A 473 -19.41 19.23 11.64
CA VAL A 473 -19.68 19.43 10.22
C VAL A 473 -19.60 20.91 9.89
N SER A 474 -18.72 21.28 8.97
CA SER A 474 -18.53 22.68 8.59
C SER A 474 -18.44 22.92 7.09
N ARG A 475 -18.91 24.10 6.65
CA ARG A 475 -18.77 24.60 5.26
C ARG A 475 -19.21 23.61 4.18
N SER A 476 -20.16 22.75 4.51
CA SER A 476 -20.54 21.61 3.68
C SER A 476 -21.91 21.81 3.06
N VAL A 477 -22.11 21.22 1.87
CA VAL A 477 -23.41 21.16 1.22
C VAL A 477 -23.89 19.72 1.28
N VAL A 478 -24.88 19.46 2.11
CA VAL A 478 -25.41 18.11 2.34
C VAL A 478 -26.90 18.09 2.02
N ARG A 479 -27.41 16.91 1.66
CA ARG A 479 -28.84 16.73 1.47
C ARG A 479 -29.48 16.42 2.82
N ASP A 480 -29.46 15.16 3.24
CA ASP A 480 -29.98 14.73 4.52
C ASP A 480 -28.79 14.56 5.48
N LEU A 481 -28.88 15.13 6.67
CA LEU A 481 -27.83 15.08 7.69
C LEU A 481 -28.37 14.37 8.93
N LYS A 482 -27.67 13.32 9.36
CA LYS A 482 -27.93 12.59 10.59
C LYS A 482 -26.67 12.63 11.45
N LEU A 483 -26.77 13.21 12.64
CA LEU A 483 -25.72 13.24 13.64
C LEU A 483 -26.21 12.47 14.86
N LEU A 484 -25.45 11.48 15.28
CA LEU A 484 -25.69 10.69 16.49
C LEU A 484 -24.51 10.93 17.42
N GLY A 485 -24.76 11.44 18.63
CA GLY A 485 -23.76 11.56 19.69
C GLY A 485 -23.37 10.16 20.13
N GLY A 486 -24.18 9.57 21.00
CA GLY A 486 -23.92 8.20 21.44
C GLY A 486 -24.23 7.97 22.90
N ASP A 487 -23.30 7.31 23.57
CA ASP A 487 -23.24 7.21 25.03
C ASP A 487 -22.10 8.10 25.55
N ASP A 488 -22.25 8.66 26.75
CA ASP A 488 -21.34 9.64 27.41
C ASP A 488 -21.46 11.09 26.90
N ASP A 489 -20.65 12.01 27.44
CA ASP A 489 -20.84 13.45 27.21
C ASP A 489 -20.33 13.89 25.83
N ASP A 490 -21.23 14.15 24.88
CA ASP A 490 -20.87 14.46 23.49
C ASP A 490 -20.86 15.95 23.15
N THR A 491 -20.03 16.30 22.16
CA THR A 491 -20.01 17.64 21.54
C THR A 491 -20.30 17.56 20.05
N VAL A 492 -21.48 18.02 19.64
CA VAL A 492 -21.96 18.01 18.26
C VAL A 492 -22.10 19.44 17.71
N GLY A 493 -21.46 19.70 16.58
CA GLY A 493 -21.39 21.02 15.93
C GLY A 493 -21.73 20.99 14.44
N SER A 494 -22.57 21.92 13.99
CA SER A 494 -22.84 22.18 12.57
C SER A 494 -22.71 23.67 12.25
N GLN A 495 -21.70 24.07 11.48
CA GLN A 495 -21.40 25.49 11.20
C GLN A 495 -21.21 25.80 9.71
N ASP A 496 -21.67 26.97 9.25
CA ASP A 496 -21.50 27.44 7.85
C ASP A 496 -22.00 26.45 6.77
N ASN A 497 -23.03 25.63 7.07
CA ASN A 497 -23.49 24.57 6.17
C ASN A 497 -24.67 24.99 5.28
N ALA A 498 -24.85 24.34 4.14
CA ALA A 498 -26.08 24.42 3.35
C ALA A 498 -26.76 23.04 3.28
N ILE A 499 -27.74 22.82 4.17
CA ILE A 499 -28.46 21.56 4.30
C ILE A 499 -29.77 21.64 3.51
N ARG A 500 -29.90 20.77 2.50
CA ARG A 500 -31.00 20.84 1.52
C ARG A 500 -32.22 20.00 1.88
N GLY A 501 -32.03 18.96 2.67
CA GLY A 501 -33.05 18.04 3.16
C GLY A 501 -33.19 18.13 4.68
N THR A 502 -33.48 17.00 5.33
CA THR A 502 -33.74 16.97 6.78
C THR A 502 -32.44 16.93 7.58
N THR A 503 -32.44 17.58 8.74
CA THR A 503 -31.40 17.43 9.75
C THR A 503 -31.98 16.69 10.95
N ASN A 504 -31.41 15.55 11.31
CA ASN A 504 -31.76 14.81 12.51
C ASN A 504 -30.52 14.72 13.41
N VAL A 505 -30.66 15.19 14.64
CA VAL A 505 -29.64 15.05 15.67
C VAL A 505 -30.23 14.24 16.80
N ASP A 506 -29.52 13.19 17.23
CA ASP A 506 -29.82 12.42 18.43
C ASP A 506 -28.55 12.41 19.28
N LEU A 507 -28.60 13.07 20.44
CA LEU A 507 -27.41 13.19 21.30
C LEU A 507 -27.19 11.96 22.16
N GLY A 508 -28.26 11.21 22.48
CA GLY A 508 -28.14 9.90 23.11
C GLY A 508 -28.11 9.97 24.64
N LYS A 509 -27.14 9.35 25.29
CA LYS A 509 -27.00 9.39 26.76
C LYS A 509 -25.79 10.23 27.12
N GLY A 510 -25.92 11.22 27.99
CA GLY A 510 -24.78 12.05 28.38
C GLY A 510 -25.21 13.45 28.77
N ASN A 511 -24.28 14.30 29.17
CA ASN A 511 -24.55 15.74 29.26
C ASN A 511 -24.03 16.41 27.99
N ASP A 512 -24.89 16.45 26.98
CA ASP A 512 -24.44 16.70 25.62
C ASP A 512 -24.46 18.18 25.24
N GLN A 513 -23.69 18.52 24.23
CA GLN A 513 -23.62 19.87 23.67
C GLN A 513 -23.91 19.86 22.19
N LEU A 514 -24.99 20.53 21.78
CA LEU A 514 -25.30 20.77 20.37
C LEU A 514 -25.18 22.25 20.03
N THR A 515 -24.36 22.57 19.03
CA THR A 515 -24.28 23.91 18.42
C THR A 515 -24.64 23.86 16.94
N ILE A 516 -25.69 24.60 16.55
CA ILE A 516 -25.99 24.90 15.14
C ILE A 516 -25.70 26.39 14.91
N GLY A 517 -24.66 26.68 14.15
CA GLY A 517 -24.09 28.03 14.09
C GLY A 517 -23.59 28.46 12.72
N GLY A 518 -22.89 29.60 12.71
CA GLY A 518 -22.36 30.22 11.49
C GLY A 518 -23.44 30.56 10.45
N ARG A 519 -23.05 30.75 9.19
CA ARG A 519 -23.93 31.04 8.05
C ARG A 519 -24.65 29.80 7.54
N THR A 520 -25.28 29.04 8.44
CA THR A 520 -25.95 27.78 8.10
C THR A 520 -27.34 28.02 7.48
N SER A 521 -27.65 27.37 6.37
CA SER A 521 -28.97 27.37 5.71
C SER A 521 -29.62 26.01 5.83
N LEU A 522 -30.84 25.98 6.35
CA LEU A 522 -31.66 24.79 6.58
C LEU A 522 -32.91 24.83 5.68
N ASN A 523 -33.04 23.87 4.77
CA ASN A 523 -34.13 23.88 3.79
C ASN A 523 -35.32 22.98 4.16
N ASP A 524 -35.15 22.09 5.14
CA ASP A 524 -36.22 21.29 5.70
C ASP A 524 -36.26 21.38 7.23
N ASN A 525 -37.13 20.60 7.84
CA ASN A 525 -37.24 20.51 9.29
C ASN A 525 -35.97 19.97 9.92
N VAL A 526 -35.65 20.51 11.09
CA VAL A 526 -34.62 20.00 11.98
C VAL A 526 -35.29 19.34 13.17
N THR A 527 -34.89 18.11 13.46
CA THR A 527 -35.28 17.39 14.67
C THR A 527 -34.06 17.18 15.54
N VAL A 528 -34.15 17.55 16.81
CA VAL A 528 -33.12 17.31 17.82
C VAL A 528 -33.74 16.50 18.95
N LEU A 529 -33.10 15.38 19.29
CA LEU A 529 -33.36 14.57 20.45
C LEU A 529 -32.16 14.69 21.39
N GLY A 530 -32.38 15.19 22.62
CA GLY A 530 -31.35 15.27 23.65
C GLY A 530 -31.09 13.94 24.33
N GLY A 531 -32.14 13.13 24.51
CA GLY A 531 -32.00 11.80 25.11
C GLY A 531 -31.97 11.86 26.64
N THR A 532 -30.91 11.39 27.29
CA THR A 532 -30.81 11.37 28.76
C THR A 532 -29.61 12.17 29.28
N GLY A 533 -29.84 13.11 30.19
CA GLY A 533 -28.81 13.86 30.92
C GLY A 533 -29.07 15.37 30.84
N ASP A 534 -28.10 16.18 31.25
CA ASP A 534 -28.24 17.63 31.30
C ASP A 534 -27.68 18.30 30.03
N ASP A 535 -28.50 18.38 28.98
CA ASP A 535 -28.04 18.81 27.66
C ASP A 535 -28.02 20.33 27.46
N GLN A 536 -27.17 20.77 26.54
CA GLN A 536 -27.03 22.16 26.11
C GLN A 536 -27.24 22.31 24.61
N PHE A 537 -28.20 23.16 24.23
CA PHE A 537 -28.53 23.46 22.85
C PHE A 537 -28.25 24.92 22.54
N ALA A 538 -27.49 25.19 21.48
CA ALA A 538 -27.21 26.54 20.99
C ALA A 538 -27.58 26.67 19.49
N VAL A 539 -28.36 27.73 19.17
CA VAL A 539 -28.63 28.14 17.79
C VAL A 539 -28.19 29.58 17.62
N GLU A 540 -27.19 29.83 16.77
CA GLU A 540 -26.55 31.16 16.64
C GLU A 540 -27.22 32.09 15.62
N ASP A 541 -26.95 33.40 15.72
CA ASP A 541 -27.62 34.51 15.01
C ASP A 541 -27.67 34.38 13.48
N SER A 542 -26.74 33.62 12.88
CA SER A 542 -26.56 33.55 11.42
C SER A 542 -27.19 32.33 10.75
N VAL A 543 -27.94 31.51 11.50
CA VAL A 543 -28.70 30.40 10.93
C VAL A 543 -29.92 30.93 10.17
N THR A 544 -30.21 30.35 9.01
CA THR A 544 -31.37 30.68 8.17
C THR A 544 -32.21 29.43 7.93
N LEU A 545 -33.53 29.59 7.89
CA LEU A 545 -34.49 28.50 7.73
C LEU A 545 -35.46 28.84 6.59
N THR A 546 -35.71 27.86 5.71
CA THR A 546 -36.70 28.04 4.63
C THR A 546 -38.10 28.30 5.20
N ALA A 547 -38.84 29.22 4.57
CA ALA A 547 -40.16 29.63 5.02
C ALA A 547 -41.10 28.42 5.23
N GLY A 548 -41.75 28.37 6.40
CA GLY A 548 -42.66 27.29 6.78
C GLY A 548 -41.99 26.03 7.37
N LYS A 549 -40.66 25.99 7.47
CA LYS A 549 -39.92 24.94 8.18
C LYS A 549 -39.72 25.32 9.65
N LYS A 550 -39.35 24.34 10.47
CA LYS A 550 -39.14 24.51 11.91
C LYS A 550 -37.94 23.73 12.44
N ILE A 551 -37.41 24.20 13.56
CA ILE A 551 -36.54 23.43 14.45
C ILE A 551 -37.40 22.90 15.60
N ALA A 552 -37.41 21.58 15.79
CA ALA A 552 -38.09 20.90 16.88
C ALA A 552 -37.04 20.26 17.79
N ILE A 553 -37.08 20.63 19.08
CA ILE A 553 -36.11 20.15 20.08
C ILE A 553 -36.87 19.42 21.19
N ASN A 554 -36.54 18.15 21.37
CA ASN A 554 -36.96 17.36 22.51
C ASN A 554 -35.73 17.11 23.38
N GLY A 555 -35.58 17.86 24.48
CA GLY A 555 -34.42 17.69 25.36
C GLY A 555 -34.41 16.36 26.12
N GLY A 556 -35.47 15.55 26.04
CA GLY A 556 -35.50 14.29 26.78
C GLY A 556 -35.45 14.50 28.29
N THR A 557 -34.88 13.54 29.02
CA THR A 557 -34.84 13.55 30.50
C THR A 557 -33.62 14.30 31.02
N GLY A 558 -33.77 15.08 32.09
CA GLY A 558 -32.68 15.83 32.74
C GLY A 558 -32.91 17.34 32.71
N VAL A 559 -31.88 18.12 33.06
CA VAL A 559 -31.92 19.59 33.12
C VAL A 559 -31.32 20.19 31.85
N ASN A 560 -32.20 20.42 30.88
CA ASN A 560 -31.83 20.89 29.55
C ASN A 560 -31.81 22.41 29.42
N ARG A 561 -30.79 22.94 28.74
CA ARG A 561 -30.59 24.38 28.50
C ARG A 561 -30.65 24.70 27.01
N LEU A 562 -31.37 25.77 26.65
CA LEU A 562 -31.46 26.27 25.28
C LEU A 562 -31.02 27.73 25.21
N LYS A 563 -30.01 27.99 24.39
CA LYS A 563 -29.56 29.33 23.98
C LYS A 563 -29.96 29.55 22.52
N ASN A 564 -31.07 30.25 22.31
CA ASN A 564 -31.48 30.68 20.97
C ASN A 564 -31.09 32.13 20.74
N ASN A 565 -30.01 32.30 20.01
CA ASN A 565 -29.42 33.56 19.63
C ASN A 565 -29.88 33.97 18.21
N SER A 566 -30.52 33.04 17.47
CA SER A 566 -31.13 33.29 16.16
C SER A 566 -32.53 33.91 16.23
N ALA A 567 -32.90 34.63 15.16
CA ALA A 567 -34.28 35.07 14.94
C ALA A 567 -35.22 33.92 14.50
N ILE A 568 -34.76 32.66 14.48
CA ILE A 568 -35.52 31.53 13.98
C ILE A 568 -36.58 31.11 15.00
N PRO A 569 -37.85 30.89 14.56
CA PRO A 569 -38.88 30.31 15.40
C PRO A 569 -38.53 28.86 15.78
N ILE A 570 -38.34 28.61 17.08
CA ILE A 570 -38.29 27.26 17.65
C ILE A 570 -39.73 26.83 17.93
N ALA A 571 -40.21 25.86 17.17
CA ALA A 571 -41.64 25.52 17.13
C ALA A 571 -42.12 24.73 18.35
N ALA A 572 -41.20 23.99 19.00
CA ALA A 572 -41.44 23.30 20.25
C ALA A 572 -40.09 23.02 20.93
N PHE A 573 -39.97 23.44 22.19
CA PHE A 573 -38.98 22.93 23.14
C PHE A 573 -39.77 22.18 24.20
N ASN A 574 -39.68 20.85 24.21
CA ASN A 574 -40.36 20.00 25.18
C ASN A 574 -39.34 19.49 26.21
N PRO A 575 -39.11 20.20 27.33
CA PRO A 575 -38.36 19.61 28.43
C PRO A 575 -39.22 18.48 29.01
N ALA A 576 -38.69 17.27 29.17
CA ALA A 576 -39.45 16.23 29.86
C ALA A 576 -39.83 16.69 31.29
N PRO A 577 -40.94 16.19 31.85
CA PRO A 577 -41.41 16.62 33.16
C PRO A 577 -40.57 15.96 34.27
N ALA A 578 -39.41 16.52 34.58
CA ALA A 578 -38.70 16.26 35.83
C ALA A 578 -38.97 17.43 36.79
N SER A 579 -39.51 17.09 37.96
CA SER A 579 -39.86 18.02 39.05
C SER A 579 -38.75 19.04 39.30
N TRP A 580 -39.00 20.28 38.92
CA TRP A 580 -38.17 21.41 39.34
C TRP A 580 -38.11 21.41 40.88
N PRO A 581 -36.94 21.31 41.52
CA PRO A 581 -36.83 21.59 42.94
C PRO A 581 -37.24 23.06 43.12
N ALA A 582 -38.34 23.29 43.83
CA ALA A 582 -38.75 24.61 44.25
C ALA A 582 -37.68 25.18 45.20
N GLY A 583 -36.66 25.85 44.66
CA GLY A 583 -35.56 26.38 45.47
C GLY A 583 -34.40 27.02 44.73
N ALA A 584 -34.17 26.74 43.45
CA ALA A 584 -33.15 27.43 42.64
C ALA A 584 -33.79 28.52 41.78
N VAL A 585 -34.28 29.57 42.42
CA VAL A 585 -34.67 30.82 41.77
C VAL A 585 -33.84 31.92 42.43
N ASP A 586 -32.86 32.45 41.70
CA ASP A 586 -32.41 33.82 41.94
C ASP A 586 -32.81 34.66 40.72
N GLY A 587 -33.62 35.69 40.98
CA GLY A 587 -33.84 36.79 40.04
C GLY A 587 -34.95 36.69 38.99
N ALA A 588 -36.21 36.52 39.41
CA ALA A 588 -37.43 37.13 38.81
C ALA A 588 -37.72 36.98 37.29
N ALA A 589 -38.52 35.98 36.91
CA ALA A 589 -39.80 36.16 36.19
C ALA A 589 -40.48 34.81 35.91
N ILE A 590 -41.80 34.76 36.13
CA ILE A 590 -42.65 33.58 36.15
C ILE A 590 -43.15 33.26 34.74
N GLY A 591 -43.01 32.00 34.31
CA GLY A 591 -43.95 31.34 33.40
C GLY A 591 -43.86 31.65 31.90
N LYS A 592 -42.74 31.29 31.26
CA LYS A 592 -42.61 30.91 29.85
C LYS A 592 -41.18 30.40 29.66
N ALA A 593 -40.98 29.39 28.81
CA ALA A 593 -39.64 28.92 28.43
C ALA A 593 -38.73 30.13 28.21
N ILE A 594 -37.60 30.20 28.93
CA ILE A 594 -36.62 31.27 28.76
C ILE A 594 -35.95 31.03 27.41
N VAL A 595 -36.62 31.46 26.36
CA VAL A 595 -36.03 31.78 25.07
C VAL A 595 -35.39 33.14 25.26
N TYR A 596 -34.06 33.21 25.29
CA TYR A 596 -33.33 34.47 25.23
C TYR A 596 -33.48 35.10 23.83
N ALA A 597 -34.68 35.57 23.47
CA ALA A 597 -34.85 36.43 22.32
C ALA A 597 -34.39 37.84 22.72
N LEU A 598 -33.11 38.15 22.48
CA LEU A 598 -32.63 39.53 22.45
C LEU A 598 -33.24 40.20 21.22
N GLN A 599 -34.41 40.80 21.40
CA GLN A 599 -35.11 41.54 20.37
C GLN A 599 -34.38 42.87 20.12
N ALA A 600 -33.50 42.89 19.13
CA ALA A 600 -32.87 44.11 18.64
C ALA A 600 -33.87 44.94 17.82
N GLY A 601 -34.09 46.20 18.26
CA GLY A 601 -34.52 47.32 17.42
C GLY A 601 -35.97 47.79 17.59
N PHE A 602 -36.14 48.95 18.24
CA PHE A 602 -36.82 50.14 17.67
C PHE A 602 -36.73 51.33 18.66
N GLN A 603 -35.87 52.31 18.35
CA GLN A 603 -36.26 53.70 18.05
C GLN A 603 -35.32 54.27 17.01
#